data_AF-A0AAD6N8E7-F1
#
_entry.id   AF-A0AAD6N8E7-F1
#
_cell.length_a   1.000
_cell.length_b   1.000
_cell.length_c   1.000
_cell.angle_alpha   90.00
_cell.angle_beta   90.00
_cell.angle_gamma   90.00
#
_symmetry.space_group_name_H-M   'P 1'
#
loop_
_entity.id
_entity.type
_entity.pdbx_description
1 polymer ?
#
loop_
_entity_poly.entity_id
_entity_poly.type
_entity_poly.pdbx_seq_one_letter_code
_entity_poly.pdbx_strand_id
1 'polypeptide(L)'
;MVMPDSMYWAPGLLAAGLSNGSLSLTRLDDIATRILAAWYNYAELEHPESGMPVNLLEPYQSIEARDPASKKTRFQSAVEGHVLVKKSGAVLLSKPKFVSLFGYDLTGLDNSLAVSLATGAPGWPGTLFSGGGSCSNTPSYIDAPFDAFQRQTRRDGTFLAWDLASAAPHVNPASEVCGVFVNEQSSEGWDRSSQGDAYSDQLIQNVADQCNNAMVVIRNAVLLTAGGSPPLGHRWQSPSGRPPCTVAVKETDYGLLLHPAVHVGEKNAYYPQADFSEGILIHYKAFEAADFTPRYEFGYGLTYTTFDYFNQRVTAQEGPPGISRS
;
A
#
# COMPACT_ATOMS: atom_id res chain seq x y z
N MET A 1 17.00 -4.73 24.06
CA MET A 1 15.80 -3.91 24.27
C MET A 1 14.61 -4.85 24.28
N VAL A 2 13.67 -4.67 25.20
CA VAL A 2 12.45 -5.46 25.32
C VAL A 2 11.28 -4.49 25.21
N MET A 3 10.28 -4.85 24.40
CA MET A 3 9.09 -4.04 24.14
C MET A 3 7.85 -4.95 23.98
N PRO A 4 6.64 -4.49 24.37
CA PRO A 4 6.42 -3.32 25.24
C PRO A 4 6.87 -3.59 26.68
N ASP A 5 6.80 -4.85 27.13
CA ASP A 5 7.26 -5.33 28.42
C ASP A 5 7.63 -6.83 28.36
N SER A 6 8.27 -7.35 29.41
CA SER A 6 8.49 -8.79 29.56
C SER A 6 8.73 -9.17 31.00
N MET A 7 8.05 -10.23 31.46
CA MET A 7 8.33 -10.86 32.75
C MET A 7 9.78 -11.38 32.87
N TYR A 8 10.45 -11.68 31.75
CA TYR A 8 11.82 -12.19 31.75
C TYR A 8 12.88 -11.10 31.95
N TRP A 9 12.48 -9.82 31.82
CA TRP A 9 13.34 -8.65 32.03
C TRP A 9 12.79 -7.75 33.14
N ALA A 10 12.03 -8.34 34.08
CA ALA A 10 11.49 -7.66 35.24
C ALA A 10 12.62 -6.99 36.07
N PRO A 11 12.29 -5.91 36.80
CA PRO A 11 13.25 -5.19 37.63
C PRO A 11 14.07 -6.14 38.52
N GLY A 12 15.40 -5.99 38.50
CA GLY A 12 16.32 -6.81 39.29
C GLY A 12 16.82 -8.10 38.63
N LEU A 13 16.15 -8.61 37.58
CA LEU A 13 16.58 -9.86 36.93
C LEU A 13 17.92 -9.73 36.19
N LEU A 14 18.22 -8.57 35.62
CA LEU A 14 19.53 -8.33 34.98
C LEU A 14 20.67 -8.30 36.01
N ALA A 15 20.45 -7.67 37.16
CA ALA A 15 21.42 -7.64 38.25
C ALA A 15 21.63 -9.04 38.84
N ALA A 16 20.55 -9.81 39.01
CA ALA A 16 20.63 -11.21 39.41
C ALA A 16 21.37 -12.07 38.37
N GLY A 17 21.15 -11.82 37.08
CA GLY A 17 21.83 -12.50 35.99
C GLY A 17 23.34 -12.24 35.95
N LEU A 18 23.76 -11.00 36.25
CA LEU A 18 25.18 -10.66 36.41
C LEU A 18 25.78 -11.34 37.64
N SER A 19 25.08 -11.30 38.77
CA SER A 19 25.61 -11.80 40.05
C SER A 19 25.69 -13.33 40.10
N ASN A 20 24.77 -14.04 39.46
CA ASN A 20 24.79 -15.50 39.36
C ASN A 20 25.58 -16.02 38.15
N GLY A 21 26.14 -15.13 37.32
CA GLY A 21 26.96 -15.46 36.15
C GLY A 21 26.21 -15.95 34.91
N SER A 22 24.87 -15.93 34.92
CA SER A 22 24.05 -16.31 33.75
C SER A 22 24.04 -15.24 32.64
N LEU A 23 24.43 -14.00 32.95
CA LEU A 23 24.64 -12.91 31.99
C LEU A 23 26.04 -12.32 32.18
N SER A 24 26.79 -12.16 31.09
CA SER A 24 28.09 -11.48 31.15
C SER A 24 27.92 -9.96 31.14
N LEU A 25 28.80 -9.25 31.87
CA LEU A 25 28.84 -7.79 31.86
C LEU A 25 29.08 -7.24 30.46
N THR A 26 30.01 -7.84 29.71
CA THR A 26 30.31 -7.44 28.33
C THR A 26 29.10 -7.52 27.41
N ARG A 27 28.19 -8.47 27.63
CA ARG A 27 26.95 -8.58 26.86
C ARG A 27 25.95 -7.49 27.24
N LEU A 28 25.82 -7.19 28.54
CA LEU A 28 24.97 -6.11 28.99
C LEU A 28 25.46 -4.76 28.47
N ASP A 29 26.78 -4.52 28.50
CA ASP A 29 27.42 -3.32 27.99
C ASP A 29 27.20 -3.18 26.47
N ASP A 30 27.33 -4.26 25.67
CA ASP A 30 27.03 -4.23 24.23
C ASP A 30 25.56 -3.86 23.94
N ILE A 31 24.62 -4.41 24.71
CA ILE A 31 23.19 -4.09 24.57
C ILE A 31 22.94 -2.61 24.88
N ALA A 32 23.48 -2.10 25.99
CA ALA A 32 23.33 -0.69 26.37
C ALA A 32 24.03 0.25 25.36
N THR A 33 25.24 -0.10 24.93
CA THR A 33 26.04 0.67 23.98
C THR A 33 25.31 0.84 22.66
N ARG A 34 24.67 -0.20 22.12
CA ARG A 34 23.90 -0.10 20.87
C ARG A 34 22.72 0.86 20.97
N ILE A 35 22.04 0.87 22.12
CA ILE A 35 20.90 1.76 22.38
C ILE A 35 21.40 3.21 22.49
N LEU A 36 22.42 3.44 23.30
CA LEU A 36 22.98 4.78 23.52
C LEU A 36 23.69 5.32 22.29
N ALA A 37 24.36 4.48 21.49
CA ALA A 37 25.01 4.91 20.26
C ALA A 37 24.00 5.44 19.24
N ALA A 38 22.84 4.78 19.09
CA ALA A 38 21.77 5.29 18.24
C ALA A 38 21.23 6.63 18.76
N TRP A 39 21.08 6.78 20.07
CA TRP A 39 20.71 8.06 20.69
C TRP A 39 21.73 9.16 20.38
N TYR A 40 23.02 8.96 20.68
CA TYR A 40 24.05 9.97 20.45
C TYR A 40 24.24 10.35 18.98
N ASN A 41 23.93 9.43 18.06
CA ASN A 41 24.12 9.68 16.63
C ASN A 41 22.95 10.45 15.99
N TYR A 42 21.73 10.33 16.52
CA TYR A 42 20.52 10.84 15.85
C TYR A 42 19.62 11.71 16.72
N ALA A 43 19.71 11.66 18.06
CA ALA A 43 18.85 12.43 18.93
C ALA A 43 19.26 13.91 18.93
N GLU A 44 18.37 14.77 18.45
CA GLU A 44 18.52 16.22 18.51
C GLU A 44 17.99 16.81 19.83
N LEU A 45 17.19 16.03 20.57
CA LEU A 45 16.57 16.42 21.83
C LEU A 45 17.07 15.53 22.97
N GLU A 46 17.54 16.16 24.06
CA GLU A 46 17.97 15.45 25.26
C GLU A 46 16.79 14.84 26.04
N HIS A 47 15.62 15.47 25.96
CA HIS A 47 14.39 15.05 26.65
C HIS A 47 13.16 15.25 25.75
N PRO A 48 12.93 14.37 24.75
CA PRO A 48 11.71 14.44 23.96
C PRO A 48 10.50 14.18 24.87
N GLU A 49 9.55 15.11 24.90
CA GLU A 49 8.26 14.88 25.57
C GLU A 49 7.47 13.77 24.86
N SER A 50 6.50 13.15 25.56
CA SER A 50 5.60 12.18 24.92
C SER A 50 4.69 12.92 23.95
N GLY A 51 4.89 12.71 22.65
CA GLY A 51 4.07 13.32 21.59
C GLY A 51 2.62 12.80 21.53
N MET A 52 2.28 11.75 22.27
CA MET A 52 0.91 11.24 22.41
C MET A 52 0.49 11.16 23.87
N PRO A 53 -0.76 11.56 24.20
CA PRO A 53 -1.31 11.38 25.54
C PRO A 53 -1.57 9.90 25.82
N VAL A 54 -1.45 9.49 27.08
CA VAL A 54 -1.73 8.11 27.53
C VAL A 54 -3.21 7.76 27.32
N ASN A 55 -4.11 8.74 27.52
CA ASN A 55 -5.54 8.61 27.29
C ASN A 55 -6.04 9.71 26.36
N LEU A 56 -6.47 9.33 25.15
CA LEU A 56 -6.99 10.25 24.15
C LEU A 56 -8.38 10.84 24.49
N LEU A 57 -9.05 10.32 25.53
CA LEU A 57 -10.36 10.78 26.00
C LEU A 57 -10.27 11.81 27.12
N GLU A 58 -9.09 12.05 27.68
CA GLU A 58 -8.85 13.07 28.69
C GLU A 58 -8.34 14.36 28.05
N PRO A 59 -8.49 15.54 28.70
CA PRO A 59 -7.93 16.78 28.19
C PRO A 59 -6.40 16.69 28.06
N TYR A 60 -5.88 16.99 26.86
CA TYR A 60 -4.44 17.09 26.61
C TYR A 60 -4.14 18.33 25.75
N GLN A 61 -2.89 18.78 25.78
CA GLN A 61 -2.43 19.85 24.88
C GLN A 61 -2.28 19.28 23.47
N SER A 62 -3.07 19.80 22.53
CA SER A 62 -2.93 19.43 21.12
C SER A 62 -1.61 19.96 20.56
N ILE A 63 -0.82 19.07 19.95
CA ILE A 63 0.44 19.40 19.28
C ILE A 63 0.22 19.36 17.76
N GLU A 64 0.41 20.49 17.09
CA GLU A 64 0.38 20.58 15.64
C GLU A 64 1.75 20.23 15.05
N ALA A 65 1.93 18.97 14.66
CA ALA A 65 3.16 18.48 14.05
C ALA A 65 3.10 18.44 12.51
N ARG A 66 1.99 18.85 11.87
CA ARG A 66 1.90 18.84 10.41
C ARG A 66 2.66 20.01 9.82
N ASP A 67 3.54 19.69 8.89
CA ASP A 67 4.23 20.69 8.07
C ASP A 67 3.46 20.95 6.75
N PRO A 68 2.97 22.18 6.50
CA PRO A 68 2.33 22.54 5.24
C PRO A 68 3.21 22.29 4.01
N ALA A 69 4.54 22.39 4.12
CA ALA A 69 5.45 22.15 3.00
C ALA A 69 5.40 20.68 2.53
N SER A 70 5.09 19.74 3.42
CA SER A 70 4.93 18.31 3.10
C SER A 70 3.72 18.01 2.21
N LYS A 71 2.78 18.95 2.05
CA LYS A 71 1.58 18.76 1.20
C LYS A 71 1.94 18.45 -0.25
N LYS A 72 2.94 19.12 -0.80
CA LYS A 72 3.37 18.91 -2.19
C LYS A 72 3.96 17.52 -2.37
N THR A 73 4.83 17.09 -1.45
CA THR A 73 5.45 15.77 -1.51
C THR A 73 4.41 14.65 -1.41
N ARG A 74 3.50 14.71 -0.42
CA ARG A 74 2.41 13.71 -0.28
C ARG A 74 1.57 13.60 -1.54
N PHE A 75 1.19 14.75 -2.11
CA PHE A 75 0.39 14.78 -3.33
C PHE A 75 1.17 14.21 -4.54
N GLN A 76 2.42 14.62 -4.72
CA GLN A 76 3.24 14.18 -5.84
C GLN A 76 3.54 12.67 -5.77
N SER A 77 3.85 12.15 -4.58
CA SER A 77 4.04 10.72 -4.36
C SER A 77 2.79 9.92 -4.71
N ALA A 78 1.59 10.44 -4.39
CA ALA A 78 0.35 9.80 -4.81
C ALA A 78 0.21 9.83 -6.34
N VAL A 79 0.41 10.97 -7.00
CA VAL A 79 0.31 11.08 -8.47
C VAL A 79 1.27 10.13 -9.19
N GLU A 80 2.53 10.07 -8.75
CA GLU A 80 3.57 9.24 -9.37
C GLU A 80 3.45 7.75 -9.05
N GLY A 81 2.78 7.40 -7.95
CA GLY A 81 2.56 6.02 -7.53
C GLY A 81 1.46 5.27 -8.29
N HIS A 82 0.60 5.98 -9.04
CA HIS A 82 -0.45 5.34 -9.82
C HIS A 82 0.10 4.59 -11.04
N VAL A 83 -0.31 3.34 -11.19
CA VAL A 83 0.08 2.46 -12.30
C VAL A 83 -1.06 2.38 -13.31
N LEU A 84 -0.79 2.74 -14.57
CA LEU A 84 -1.73 2.51 -15.66
C LEU A 84 -1.43 1.15 -16.31
N VAL A 85 -2.31 0.17 -16.13
CA VAL A 85 -2.06 -1.20 -16.62
C VAL A 85 -2.75 -1.52 -17.95
N LYS A 86 -3.88 -0.87 -18.23
CA LYS A 86 -4.66 -1.08 -19.45
C LYS A 86 -5.23 0.23 -19.96
N LYS A 87 -5.18 0.44 -21.28
CA LYS A 87 -5.78 1.60 -21.96
C LYS A 87 -6.30 1.21 -23.34
N SER A 88 -7.55 1.54 -23.62
CA SER A 88 -8.14 1.53 -24.97
C SER A 88 -8.61 2.94 -25.31
N GLY A 89 -7.99 3.58 -26.31
CA GLY A 89 -8.28 4.98 -26.66
C GLY A 89 -7.61 6.01 -25.75
N ALA A 90 -8.12 7.24 -25.73
CA ALA A 90 -7.61 8.31 -24.87
C ALA A 90 -8.29 8.25 -23.49
N VAL A 91 -7.53 7.96 -22.44
CA VAL A 91 -7.98 7.99 -21.02
C VAL A 91 -8.22 9.42 -20.53
N LEU A 92 -7.76 10.42 -21.29
CA LEU A 92 -7.89 11.83 -20.92
C LEU A 92 -9.36 12.26 -21.03
N LEU A 93 -10.02 12.36 -19.87
CA LEU A 93 -11.36 12.90 -19.67
C LEU A 93 -11.38 14.36 -20.13
N SER A 94 -11.66 14.55 -21.42
CA SER A 94 -11.63 15.87 -22.06
C SER A 94 -12.94 16.61 -21.81
N LYS A 95 -13.25 16.86 -20.53
CA LYS A 95 -14.50 17.50 -20.05
C LYS A 95 -15.76 16.80 -20.56
N PRO A 96 -15.98 15.52 -20.18
CA PRO A 96 -17.18 14.80 -20.58
C PRO A 96 -18.45 15.53 -20.13
N LYS A 97 -19.55 15.41 -20.88
CA LYS A 97 -20.82 16.05 -20.48
C LYS A 97 -21.54 15.26 -19.39
N PHE A 98 -21.35 13.95 -19.35
CA PHE A 98 -21.98 13.06 -18.39
C PHE A 98 -20.98 11.98 -17.94
N VAL A 99 -20.68 11.95 -16.64
CA VAL A 99 -19.93 10.89 -15.97
C VAL A 99 -20.84 10.14 -14.98
N SER A 100 -20.72 8.83 -14.91
CA SER A 100 -21.32 8.00 -13.86
C SER A 100 -20.22 7.34 -13.02
N LEU A 101 -20.35 7.36 -11.70
CA LEU A 101 -19.37 6.77 -10.77
C LEU A 101 -20.00 5.66 -9.92
N PHE A 102 -19.27 4.56 -9.76
CA PHE A 102 -19.73 3.37 -9.07
C PHE A 102 -18.69 2.86 -8.07
N GLY A 103 -19.16 2.29 -6.97
CA GLY A 103 -18.35 1.53 -6.02
C GLY A 103 -18.08 2.22 -4.69
N TYR A 104 -17.83 1.40 -3.68
CA TYR A 104 -17.74 1.77 -2.26
C TYR A 104 -16.44 2.49 -1.90
N ASP A 105 -15.41 2.35 -2.73
CA ASP A 105 -14.09 2.94 -2.51
C ASP A 105 -14.03 4.44 -2.90
N LEU A 106 -15.17 5.03 -3.29
CA LEU A 106 -15.31 6.43 -3.69
C LEU A 106 -15.42 7.42 -2.52
N THR A 107 -15.94 6.99 -1.37
CA THR A 107 -16.26 7.87 -0.24
C THR A 107 -15.12 7.95 0.77
N GLY A 108 -15.04 9.03 1.54
CA GLY A 108 -14.19 9.06 2.73
C GLY A 108 -14.65 8.05 3.77
N LEU A 109 -13.71 7.53 4.56
CA LEU A 109 -14.02 6.80 5.78
C LEU A 109 -14.39 7.78 6.90
N ASP A 110 -15.15 7.32 7.89
CA ASP A 110 -15.39 8.07 9.12
C ASP A 110 -14.04 8.39 9.78
N ASN A 111 -13.68 9.66 9.92
CA ASN A 111 -12.38 10.04 10.50
C ASN A 111 -12.45 10.09 12.05
N SER A 112 -12.75 8.94 12.66
CA SER A 112 -12.82 8.79 14.12
C SER A 112 -11.57 8.09 14.69
N LEU A 113 -11.33 8.23 15.99
CA LEU A 113 -10.20 7.56 16.68
C LEU A 113 -10.20 6.03 16.48
N ALA A 114 -11.37 5.41 16.29
CA ALA A 114 -11.49 3.98 16.04
C ALA A 114 -10.97 3.57 14.63
N VAL A 115 -11.03 4.46 13.64
CA VAL A 115 -10.63 4.18 12.26
C VAL A 115 -9.11 4.02 12.10
N SER A 116 -8.32 4.59 13.01
CA SER A 116 -6.88 4.33 13.08
C SER A 116 -6.53 2.86 13.35
N LEU A 117 -7.40 2.15 14.07
CA LEU A 117 -7.21 0.74 14.45
C LEU A 117 -8.02 -0.20 13.54
N ALA A 118 -9.10 0.31 12.93
CA ALA A 118 -10.06 -0.45 12.14
C ALA A 118 -9.87 -0.38 10.62
N THR A 119 -8.99 0.50 10.11
CA THR A 119 -8.53 0.48 8.70
C THR A 119 -7.84 -0.84 8.30
N GLY A 120 -7.82 -1.85 9.18
CA GLY A 120 -7.38 -3.21 8.92
C GLY A 120 -8.46 -4.29 8.93
N ALA A 121 -9.74 -3.97 9.11
CA ALA A 121 -10.79 -4.99 9.05
C ALA A 121 -11.24 -5.22 7.59
N PRO A 122 -11.21 -6.47 7.08
CA PRO A 122 -11.71 -6.79 5.73
C PRO A 122 -13.16 -6.32 5.51
N GLY A 123 -13.44 -5.76 4.33
CA GLY A 123 -14.80 -5.38 3.92
C GLY A 123 -15.31 -4.01 4.41
N TRP A 124 -14.43 -3.13 4.89
CA TRP A 124 -14.83 -1.77 5.29
C TRP A 124 -15.09 -0.86 4.06
N PRO A 125 -16.29 -0.27 3.94
CA PRO A 125 -16.63 0.60 2.81
C PRO A 125 -15.95 1.96 2.96
N GLY A 126 -15.40 2.48 1.87
CA GLY A 126 -14.71 3.79 1.81
C GLY A 126 -13.32 3.69 1.21
N THR A 127 -12.71 4.85 0.93
CA THR A 127 -11.45 4.93 0.20
C THR A 127 -10.30 4.38 1.02
N LEU A 128 -9.57 3.42 0.44
CA LEU A 128 -8.42 2.83 1.09
C LEU A 128 -7.17 3.74 0.98
N PHE A 129 -6.63 4.20 2.12
CA PHE A 129 -5.42 5.03 2.14
C PHE A 129 -4.23 4.40 2.87
N SER A 130 -4.46 3.32 3.63
CA SER A 130 -3.43 2.59 4.37
C SER A 130 -3.86 1.13 4.57
N GLY A 131 -2.90 0.22 4.60
CA GLY A 131 -3.13 -1.13 5.13
C GLY A 131 -3.49 -1.10 6.61
N GLY A 132 -3.87 -2.27 7.14
CA GLY A 132 -4.24 -2.48 8.54
C GLY A 132 -3.09 -2.87 9.46
N GLY A 133 -3.26 -2.62 10.76
CA GLY A 133 -2.34 -3.07 11.82
C GLY A 133 -1.51 -1.95 12.43
N SER A 134 -0.37 -2.29 13.00
CA SER A 134 0.51 -1.36 13.73
C SER A 134 1.11 -0.24 12.85
N CYS A 135 1.11 -0.41 11.53
CA CYS A 135 1.60 0.60 10.57
C CYS A 135 0.51 1.55 10.04
N SER A 136 -0.74 1.38 10.46
CA SER A 136 -1.84 2.28 10.07
C SER A 136 -1.69 3.65 10.74
N ASN A 137 -2.17 4.70 10.08
CA ASN A 137 -2.20 6.05 10.64
C ASN A 137 -3.60 6.68 10.56
N THR A 138 -3.88 7.66 11.41
CA THR A 138 -5.09 8.49 11.28
C THR A 138 -4.78 9.69 10.39
N PRO A 139 -5.42 9.83 9.22
CA PRO A 139 -5.21 10.99 8.37
C PRO A 139 -5.89 12.22 8.98
N SER A 140 -5.25 13.39 8.90
CA SER A 140 -5.89 14.63 9.40
C SER A 140 -7.11 15.08 8.58
N TYR A 141 -7.26 14.57 7.37
CA TYR A 141 -8.43 14.67 6.49
C TYR A 141 -8.28 13.65 5.36
N ILE A 142 -9.40 13.29 4.74
CA ILE A 142 -9.45 12.42 3.57
C ILE A 142 -10.05 13.24 2.43
N ASP A 143 -9.28 13.43 1.35
CA ASP A 143 -9.81 13.99 0.10
C ASP A 143 -10.22 12.82 -0.80
N ALA A 144 -11.46 12.37 -0.65
CA ALA A 144 -11.92 11.14 -1.28
C ALA A 144 -12.08 11.34 -2.80
N PRO A 145 -11.98 10.27 -3.61
CA PRO A 145 -12.16 10.37 -5.05
C PRO A 145 -13.47 11.02 -5.44
N PHE A 146 -14.57 10.69 -4.76
CA PHE A 146 -15.87 11.29 -5.02
C PHE A 146 -15.84 12.82 -4.87
N ASP A 147 -15.20 13.34 -3.82
CA ASP A 147 -15.06 14.78 -3.59
C ASP A 147 -14.23 15.44 -4.69
N ALA A 148 -13.16 14.78 -5.15
CA ALA A 148 -12.35 15.24 -6.26
C ALA A 148 -13.12 15.30 -7.58
N PHE A 149 -13.91 14.26 -7.90
CA PHE A 149 -14.77 14.26 -9.07
C PHE A 149 -15.85 15.33 -8.98
N GLN A 150 -16.54 15.48 -7.85
CA GLN A 150 -17.53 16.54 -7.66
C GLN A 150 -16.95 17.94 -7.89
N ARG A 151 -15.74 18.21 -7.37
CA ARG A 151 -15.06 19.50 -7.59
C ARG A 151 -14.72 19.72 -9.06
N GLN A 152 -14.26 18.68 -9.76
CA GLN A 152 -13.90 18.79 -11.18
C GLN A 152 -15.12 18.93 -12.08
N THR A 153 -16.17 18.12 -11.90
CA THR A 153 -17.39 18.15 -12.71
C THR A 153 -18.14 19.47 -12.54
N ARG A 154 -18.15 20.03 -11.32
CA ARG A 154 -18.70 21.38 -11.07
C ARG A 154 -17.99 22.48 -11.85
N ARG A 155 -16.66 22.35 -12.05
CA ARG A 155 -15.89 23.32 -12.86
C ARG A 155 -16.13 23.15 -14.35
N ASP A 156 -16.31 21.91 -14.79
CA ASP A 156 -16.49 21.60 -16.20
C ASP A 156 -17.96 21.72 -16.66
N GLY A 157 -18.91 21.82 -15.73
CA GLY A 157 -20.35 21.80 -16.04
C GLY A 157 -20.84 20.39 -16.43
N THR A 158 -20.10 19.36 -16.04
CA THR A 158 -20.39 17.95 -16.29
C THR A 158 -21.50 17.48 -15.36
N PHE A 159 -22.49 16.77 -15.89
CA PHE A 159 -23.44 16.04 -15.07
C PHE A 159 -22.78 14.80 -14.47
N LEU A 160 -22.88 14.65 -13.14
CA LEU A 160 -22.30 13.53 -12.39
C LEU A 160 -23.42 12.72 -11.75
N ALA A 161 -23.57 11.46 -12.15
CA ALA A 161 -24.41 10.49 -11.46
C ALA A 161 -23.55 9.49 -10.67
N TRP A 162 -24.12 8.86 -9.64
CA TRP A 162 -23.37 7.88 -8.85
C TRP A 162 -24.26 6.84 -8.17
N ASP A 163 -23.70 5.64 -7.97
CA ASP A 163 -24.21 4.60 -7.06
C ASP A 163 -23.02 3.93 -6.36
N LEU A 164 -22.90 4.15 -5.06
CA LEU A 164 -21.70 3.80 -4.28
C LEU A 164 -21.82 2.45 -3.57
N ALA A 165 -22.97 1.76 -3.67
CA ALA A 165 -23.28 0.62 -2.80
C ALA A 165 -23.85 -0.60 -3.54
N SER A 166 -24.45 -0.44 -4.71
CA SER A 166 -25.06 -1.57 -5.43
C SER A 166 -24.01 -2.41 -6.15
N ALA A 167 -24.06 -3.74 -5.98
CA ALA A 167 -23.27 -4.67 -6.78
C ALA A 167 -23.70 -4.73 -8.25
N ALA A 168 -24.98 -4.42 -8.53
CA ALA A 168 -25.59 -4.45 -9.86
C ALA A 168 -26.29 -3.12 -10.16
N PRO A 169 -25.53 -2.02 -10.31
CA PRO A 169 -26.12 -0.71 -10.58
C PRO A 169 -26.65 -0.64 -12.01
N HIS A 170 -27.66 0.21 -12.22
CA HIS A 170 -28.10 0.58 -13.57
C HIS A 170 -27.23 1.72 -14.10
N VAL A 171 -26.59 1.49 -15.25
CA VAL A 171 -25.78 2.53 -15.90
C VAL A 171 -26.65 3.34 -16.85
N ASN A 172 -26.63 4.67 -16.73
CA ASN A 172 -27.32 5.53 -17.69
C ASN A 172 -26.60 5.47 -19.05
N PRO A 173 -27.27 5.10 -20.16
CA PRO A 173 -26.65 5.01 -21.48
C PRO A 173 -26.08 6.33 -22.03
N ALA A 174 -26.50 7.47 -21.48
CA ALA A 174 -25.96 8.78 -21.86
C ALA A 174 -24.60 9.08 -21.19
N SER A 175 -24.12 8.21 -20.28
CA SER A 175 -22.80 8.35 -19.64
C SER A 175 -21.70 8.21 -20.70
N GLU A 176 -20.88 9.25 -20.87
CA GLU A 176 -19.73 9.20 -21.78
C GLU A 176 -18.56 8.42 -21.15
N VAL A 177 -18.52 8.35 -19.82
CA VAL A 177 -17.51 7.67 -19.00
C VAL A 177 -18.19 7.07 -17.77
N CYS A 178 -17.86 5.82 -17.46
CA CYS A 178 -18.26 5.16 -16.22
C CYS A 178 -17.02 4.81 -15.39
N GLY A 179 -16.89 5.39 -14.20
CA GLY A 179 -15.81 5.06 -13.27
C GLY A 179 -16.27 4.01 -12.27
N VAL A 180 -15.50 2.95 -12.05
CA VAL A 180 -15.71 1.95 -11.01
C VAL A 180 -14.52 1.97 -10.06
N PHE A 181 -14.76 2.14 -8.76
CA PHE A 181 -13.71 2.20 -7.74
C PHE A 181 -13.96 1.10 -6.72
N VAL A 182 -12.98 0.22 -6.59
CA VAL A 182 -12.99 -0.88 -5.64
C VAL A 182 -11.67 -0.89 -4.90
N ASN A 183 -11.67 -1.50 -3.72
CA ASN A 183 -10.43 -1.72 -2.99
C ASN A 183 -10.32 -3.12 -2.46
N GLU A 184 -9.12 -3.44 -2.01
CA GLU A 184 -8.81 -4.74 -1.48
C GLU A 184 -7.83 -4.61 -0.31
N GLN A 185 -8.32 -4.95 0.88
CA GLN A 185 -7.66 -4.69 2.16
C GLN A 185 -6.79 -5.86 2.60
N SER A 186 -5.66 -5.56 3.26
CA SER A 186 -4.91 -6.53 4.09
C SER A 186 -4.48 -5.89 5.42
N SER A 187 -4.14 -6.70 6.41
CA SER A 187 -3.74 -6.22 7.74
C SER A 187 -2.67 -7.10 8.37
N GLU A 188 -1.87 -6.51 9.24
CA GLU A 188 -1.03 -7.26 10.16
C GLU A 188 -1.83 -8.35 10.88
N GLY A 189 -1.26 -9.55 10.99
CA GLY A 189 -1.87 -10.71 11.63
C GLY A 189 -2.87 -11.48 10.76
N TRP A 190 -3.16 -11.01 9.54
CA TRP A 190 -4.16 -11.62 8.66
C TRP A 190 -3.70 -11.68 7.20
N ASP A 191 -3.46 -12.89 6.71
CA ASP A 191 -3.26 -13.14 5.29
C ASP A 191 -4.61 -13.22 4.57
N ARG A 192 -4.66 -12.70 3.35
CA ARG A 192 -5.85 -12.80 2.51
C ARG A 192 -6.00 -14.22 1.97
N SER A 193 -7.25 -14.68 1.85
CA SER A 193 -7.57 -16.00 1.31
C SER A 193 -7.51 -16.07 -0.23
N SER A 194 -7.61 -14.93 -0.90
CA SER A 194 -7.64 -14.75 -2.36
C SER A 194 -7.00 -13.42 -2.73
N GLN A 195 -6.77 -13.18 -4.03
CA GLN A 195 -6.24 -11.92 -4.57
C GLN A 195 -7.32 -10.89 -4.92
N GLY A 196 -8.57 -11.33 -5.10
CA GLY A 196 -9.75 -10.46 -5.26
C GLY A 196 -10.98 -11.00 -4.51
N ASP A 197 -12.09 -10.27 -4.61
CA ASP A 197 -13.37 -10.61 -4.02
C ASP A 197 -14.51 -10.63 -5.06
N ALA A 198 -15.50 -11.49 -4.81
CA ALA A 198 -16.60 -11.73 -5.75
C ALA A 198 -17.53 -10.52 -5.94
N TYR A 199 -17.64 -9.64 -4.94
CA TYR A 199 -18.51 -8.47 -5.02
C TYR A 199 -17.90 -7.42 -5.96
N SER A 200 -16.60 -7.13 -5.81
CA SER A 200 -15.88 -6.19 -6.69
C SER A 200 -15.84 -6.68 -8.14
N ASP A 201 -15.57 -7.96 -8.35
CA ASP A 201 -15.60 -8.56 -9.68
C ASP A 201 -16.98 -8.45 -10.34
N GLN A 202 -18.05 -8.74 -9.58
CA GLN A 202 -19.42 -8.60 -10.05
C GLN A 202 -19.76 -7.14 -10.39
N LEU A 203 -19.39 -6.18 -9.54
CA LEU A 203 -19.61 -4.77 -9.80
C LEU A 203 -18.91 -4.30 -11.09
N ILE A 204 -17.63 -4.67 -11.25
CA ILE A 204 -16.85 -4.32 -12.44
C ILE A 204 -17.52 -4.88 -13.70
N GLN A 205 -17.92 -6.17 -13.68
CA GLN A 205 -18.57 -6.82 -14.82
C GLN A 205 -19.91 -6.17 -15.16
N ASN A 206 -20.77 -5.95 -14.16
CA ASN A 206 -22.10 -5.37 -14.36
C ASN A 206 -22.05 -3.96 -14.97
N VAL A 207 -21.07 -3.14 -14.59
CA VAL A 207 -20.88 -1.80 -15.18
C VAL A 207 -20.26 -1.92 -16.58
N ALA A 208 -19.26 -2.77 -16.75
CA ALA A 208 -18.58 -2.95 -18.04
C ALA A 208 -19.53 -3.47 -19.13
N ASP A 209 -20.50 -4.32 -18.78
CA ASP A 209 -21.50 -4.85 -19.71
C ASP A 209 -22.51 -3.79 -20.19
N GLN A 210 -22.68 -2.71 -19.41
CA GLN A 210 -23.62 -1.62 -19.72
C GLN A 210 -22.92 -0.34 -20.21
N CYS A 211 -21.59 -0.24 -20.11
CA CYS A 211 -20.84 0.98 -20.40
C CYS A 211 -19.69 0.77 -21.37
N ASN A 212 -19.78 1.41 -22.53
CA ASN A 212 -18.76 1.32 -23.60
C ASN A 212 -17.42 1.95 -23.23
N ASN A 213 -17.38 2.81 -22.20
CA ASN A 213 -16.18 3.51 -21.76
C ASN A 213 -16.05 3.43 -20.22
N ALA A 214 -15.75 2.22 -19.75
CA ALA A 214 -15.54 1.94 -18.35
C ALA A 214 -14.07 2.16 -17.95
N MET A 215 -13.85 2.96 -16.91
CA MET A 215 -12.58 3.11 -16.21
C MET A 215 -12.69 2.40 -14.86
N VAL A 216 -11.75 1.51 -14.56
CA VAL A 216 -11.69 0.81 -13.26
C VAL A 216 -10.48 1.30 -12.50
N VAL A 217 -10.68 1.62 -11.22
CA VAL A 217 -9.66 2.02 -10.27
C VAL A 217 -9.67 1.02 -9.12
N ILE A 218 -8.52 0.38 -8.91
CA ILE A 218 -8.33 -0.58 -7.82
C ILE A 218 -7.31 -0.02 -6.85
N ARG A 219 -7.68 0.11 -5.58
CA ARG A 219 -6.76 0.38 -4.48
C ARG A 219 -6.51 -0.89 -3.70
N ASN A 220 -5.29 -1.38 -3.65
CA ASN A 220 -4.95 -2.48 -2.76
C ASN A 220 -3.63 -2.21 -2.04
N ALA A 221 -3.31 -3.05 -1.05
CA ALA A 221 -2.09 -2.90 -0.25
C ALA A 221 -0.77 -3.03 -1.04
N VAL A 222 -0.81 -3.45 -2.30
CA VAL A 222 0.37 -3.80 -3.13
C VAL A 222 0.41 -3.04 -4.49
N LEU A 223 -0.70 -2.44 -4.92
CA LEU A 223 -0.95 -1.94 -6.27
C LEU A 223 -2.06 -0.87 -6.25
N LEU A 224 -1.74 0.29 -6.79
CA LEU A 224 -2.69 1.37 -7.09
C LEU A 224 -2.84 1.47 -8.60
N THR A 225 -4.05 1.25 -9.13
CA THR A 225 -4.34 1.51 -10.55
C THR A 225 -5.31 2.67 -10.66
N ALA A 226 -4.85 3.82 -11.14
CA ALA A 226 -5.77 4.88 -11.60
C ALA A 226 -5.09 5.81 -12.61
N GLY A 227 -5.85 6.26 -13.61
CA GLY A 227 -5.57 7.49 -14.33
C GLY A 227 -6.62 8.51 -13.90
N GLY A 228 -6.24 9.53 -13.14
CA GLY A 228 -7.19 10.50 -12.59
C GLY A 228 -6.55 11.85 -12.26
N SER A 229 -7.32 12.91 -12.50
CA SER A 229 -6.93 14.32 -12.60
C SER A 229 -6.37 14.95 -11.31
N PRO A 230 -5.39 15.87 -11.40
CA PRO A 230 -4.88 16.58 -10.23
C PRO A 230 -5.87 17.66 -9.73
N PRO A 231 -5.94 17.94 -8.42
CA PRO A 231 -6.64 19.11 -7.91
C PRO A 231 -5.84 20.38 -8.22
N LEU A 232 -6.56 21.40 -8.69
CA LEU A 232 -6.18 22.83 -8.69
C LEU A 232 -4.91 23.20 -9.49
N GLY A 233 -5.12 23.66 -10.74
CA GLY A 233 -4.11 24.43 -11.49
C GLY A 233 -2.89 23.66 -12.01
N HIS A 234 -2.74 22.39 -11.65
CA HIS A 234 -1.69 21.52 -12.17
C HIS A 234 -2.07 20.94 -13.54
N ARG A 235 -1.13 21.01 -14.48
CA ARG A 235 -1.23 20.37 -15.79
C ARG A 235 -1.44 18.86 -15.60
N TRP A 236 -2.19 18.24 -16.50
CA TRP A 236 -2.33 16.79 -16.59
C TRP A 236 -0.97 16.11 -16.51
N GLN A 237 -0.77 15.26 -15.51
CA GLN A 237 0.43 14.43 -15.39
C GLN A 237 0.17 13.06 -16.01
N SER A 238 1.10 12.59 -16.84
CA SER A 238 1.03 11.23 -17.37
C SER A 238 1.36 10.24 -16.27
N PRO A 239 0.64 9.11 -16.15
CA PRO A 239 1.00 8.04 -15.23
C PRO A 239 2.45 7.58 -15.44
N SER A 240 3.14 7.35 -14.34
CA SER A 240 4.55 6.94 -14.31
C SER A 240 4.83 5.78 -13.35
N GLY A 241 3.85 5.39 -12.54
CA GLY A 241 3.99 4.29 -11.62
C GLY A 241 4.20 2.97 -12.36
N ARG A 242 4.95 2.08 -11.71
CA ARG A 242 5.17 0.70 -12.13
C ARG A 242 4.93 -0.21 -10.92
N PRO A 243 4.29 -1.37 -11.09
CA PRO A 243 3.93 -2.23 -9.99
C PRO A 243 5.23 -2.80 -9.39
N PRO A 244 5.39 -2.73 -8.07
CA PRO A 244 6.50 -3.38 -7.39
C PRO A 244 6.28 -4.90 -7.32
N CYS A 245 5.10 -5.38 -7.75
CA CYS A 245 4.71 -6.77 -7.77
C CYS A 245 4.36 -7.28 -9.19
N THR A 246 4.53 -8.57 -9.44
CA THR A 246 4.01 -9.30 -10.59
C THR A 246 2.55 -9.64 -10.31
N VAL A 247 1.68 -9.44 -11.30
CA VAL A 247 0.26 -9.78 -11.24
C VAL A 247 0.00 -11.00 -12.11
N ALA A 248 -0.44 -12.10 -11.50
CA ALA A 248 -0.70 -13.34 -12.23
C ALA A 248 -1.97 -13.27 -13.09
N VAL A 249 -2.06 -14.18 -14.06
CA VAL A 249 -3.32 -14.41 -14.79
C VAL A 249 -4.28 -15.22 -13.92
N LYS A 250 -3.76 -16.26 -13.25
CA LYS A 250 -4.47 -17.09 -12.28
C LYS A 250 -3.71 -17.10 -10.97
N GLU A 251 -4.44 -17.17 -9.86
CA GLU A 251 -3.80 -17.22 -8.54
C GLU A 251 -2.87 -18.42 -8.38
N THR A 252 -3.25 -19.57 -8.95
CA THR A 252 -2.45 -20.80 -8.93
C THR A 252 -1.07 -20.67 -9.58
N ASP A 253 -0.84 -19.65 -10.41
CA ASP A 253 0.45 -19.43 -11.08
C ASP A 253 1.54 -18.98 -10.07
N TYR A 254 1.16 -18.47 -8.89
CA TYR A 254 2.11 -18.24 -7.79
C TYR A 254 2.62 -19.55 -7.17
N GLY A 255 1.97 -20.69 -7.44
CA GLY A 255 2.39 -22.01 -6.97
C GLY A 255 2.53 -22.08 -5.45
N LEU A 256 3.69 -22.51 -4.97
CA LEU A 256 4.00 -22.62 -3.54
C LEU A 256 3.99 -21.26 -2.81
N LEU A 257 4.09 -20.14 -3.54
CA LEU A 257 4.11 -18.79 -2.97
C LEU A 257 2.72 -18.20 -2.74
N LEU A 258 1.66 -18.90 -3.16
CA LEU A 258 0.31 -18.36 -3.12
C LEU A 258 -0.26 -18.28 -1.69
N HIS A 259 0.08 -19.26 -0.85
CA HIS A 259 -0.56 -19.43 0.45
C HIS A 259 0.45 -19.39 1.59
N PRO A 260 0.05 -18.87 2.76
CA PRO A 260 0.90 -18.92 3.94
C PRO A 260 1.13 -20.36 4.40
N ALA A 261 2.22 -20.59 5.12
CA ALA A 261 2.48 -21.88 5.74
C ALA A 261 1.45 -22.14 6.84
N VAL A 262 0.60 -23.13 6.62
CA VAL A 262 -0.34 -23.65 7.62
C VAL A 262 0.18 -24.96 8.19
N HIS A 263 -0.28 -25.35 9.38
CA HIS A 263 0.03 -26.67 9.93
C HIS A 263 -0.57 -27.76 9.01
N VAL A 264 0.20 -28.80 8.70
CA VAL A 264 -0.22 -29.90 7.83
C VAL A 264 -0.12 -31.24 8.57
N GLY A 265 -1.17 -32.07 8.48
CA GLY A 265 -1.23 -33.41 9.08
C GLY A 265 -1.44 -33.40 10.60
N GLU A 266 -0.92 -34.43 11.28
CA GLU A 266 -1.03 -34.58 12.75
C GLU A 266 0.00 -33.74 13.53
N LYS A 267 0.85 -32.97 12.84
CA LYS A 267 1.83 -32.10 13.50
C LYS A 267 1.11 -31.01 14.30
N ASN A 268 1.57 -30.81 15.52
CA ASN A 268 0.97 -29.91 16.49
C ASN A 268 0.91 -28.47 15.95
N ALA A 269 -0.29 -27.85 16.01
CA ALA A 269 -0.53 -26.46 15.60
C ALA A 269 0.38 -25.44 16.30
N TYR A 270 1.01 -25.80 17.43
CA TYR A 270 1.99 -24.95 18.13
C TYR A 270 3.37 -24.88 17.46
N TYR A 271 3.66 -25.71 16.44
CA TYR A 271 4.95 -25.74 15.75
C TYR A 271 4.79 -25.78 14.22
N PRO A 272 4.17 -24.76 13.60
CA PRO A 272 4.09 -24.67 12.15
C PRO A 272 5.49 -24.61 11.54
N GLN A 273 5.66 -25.18 10.35
CA GLN A 273 6.93 -25.16 9.60
C GLN A 273 6.69 -24.52 8.24
N ALA A 274 7.63 -23.68 7.81
CA ALA A 274 7.63 -23.03 6.51
C ALA A 274 8.98 -23.34 5.84
N ASP A 275 8.96 -24.19 4.82
CA ASP A 275 10.16 -24.61 4.10
C ASP A 275 10.31 -23.77 2.82
N PHE A 276 11.29 -22.85 2.82
CA PHE A 276 11.57 -21.92 1.72
C PHE A 276 12.41 -22.60 0.62
N SER A 277 11.89 -23.70 0.08
CA SER A 277 12.56 -24.55 -0.91
C SER A 277 12.78 -23.86 -2.25
N GLU A 278 12.03 -22.81 -2.55
CA GLU A 278 12.19 -21.93 -3.71
C GLU A 278 13.48 -21.09 -3.67
N GLY A 279 14.06 -20.91 -2.48
CA GLY A 279 15.24 -20.07 -2.27
C GLY A 279 15.02 -18.64 -2.76
N ILE A 280 15.80 -18.23 -3.77
CA ILE A 280 15.74 -16.86 -4.32
C ILE A 280 14.66 -16.68 -5.39
N LEU A 281 13.97 -17.77 -5.80
CA LEU A 281 12.97 -17.77 -6.86
C LEU A 281 11.61 -17.34 -6.30
N ILE A 282 11.58 -16.12 -5.77
CA ILE A 282 10.36 -15.46 -5.34
C ILE A 282 9.92 -14.43 -6.38
N HIS A 283 8.65 -14.08 -6.35
CA HIS A 283 8.14 -12.94 -7.11
C HIS A 283 8.33 -13.13 -8.64
N TYR A 284 8.75 -12.11 -9.40
CA TYR A 284 8.96 -12.25 -10.86
C TYR A 284 9.92 -13.38 -11.24
N LYS A 285 10.92 -13.69 -10.39
CA LYS A 285 11.87 -14.78 -10.65
C LYS A 285 11.20 -16.15 -10.61
N ALA A 286 10.15 -16.31 -9.80
CA ALA A 286 9.37 -17.53 -9.77
C ALA A 286 8.63 -17.75 -11.11
N PHE A 287 8.07 -16.67 -11.66
CA PHE A 287 7.36 -16.69 -12.94
C PHE A 287 8.30 -16.97 -14.10
N GLU A 288 9.48 -16.31 -14.13
CA GLU A 288 10.52 -16.57 -15.13
C GLU A 288 11.03 -18.01 -15.08
N ALA A 289 11.27 -18.55 -13.88
CA ALA A 289 11.75 -19.93 -13.71
C ALA A 289 10.69 -20.98 -14.08
N ALA A 290 9.40 -20.67 -13.88
CA ALA A 290 8.29 -21.55 -14.22
C ALA A 290 7.76 -21.38 -15.66
N ASP A 291 8.34 -20.45 -16.44
CA ASP A 291 7.88 -20.08 -17.79
C ASP A 291 6.40 -19.65 -17.82
N PHE A 292 5.94 -18.99 -16.76
CA PHE A 292 4.58 -18.44 -16.66
C PHE A 292 4.55 -16.98 -17.13
N THR A 293 3.67 -16.69 -18.08
CA THR A 293 3.43 -15.32 -18.53
C THR A 293 2.49 -14.61 -17.56
N PRO A 294 2.95 -13.57 -16.84
CA PRO A 294 2.08 -12.81 -15.95
C PRO A 294 1.06 -11.98 -16.73
N ARG A 295 -0.02 -11.56 -16.06
CA ARG A 295 -0.97 -10.59 -16.63
C ARG A 295 -0.33 -9.21 -16.77
N TYR A 296 0.39 -8.80 -15.72
CA TYR A 296 1.22 -7.60 -15.69
C TYR A 296 2.52 -7.95 -14.96
N GLU A 297 3.65 -7.83 -15.65
CA GLU A 297 4.96 -8.16 -15.09
C GLU A 297 5.48 -7.13 -14.09
N PHE A 298 6.43 -7.53 -13.25
CA PHE A 298 7.16 -6.61 -12.39
C PHE A 298 7.75 -5.46 -13.21
N GLY A 299 7.48 -4.22 -12.80
CA GLY A 299 7.96 -3.04 -13.51
C GLY A 299 7.15 -2.64 -14.76
N TYR A 300 6.04 -3.31 -15.07
CA TYR A 300 5.15 -2.98 -16.19
C TYR A 300 4.32 -1.71 -15.93
N GLY A 301 4.27 -0.76 -16.86
CA GLY A 301 3.36 0.36 -16.71
C GLY A 301 3.22 1.14 -18.00
N LEU A 302 1.98 1.42 -18.37
CA LEU A 302 1.69 2.29 -19.49
C LEU A 302 1.84 3.75 -19.06
N THR A 303 2.12 4.60 -20.05
CA THR A 303 1.99 6.04 -19.93
C THR A 303 1.21 6.57 -21.14
N TYR A 304 1.07 7.88 -21.29
CA TYR A 304 0.36 8.46 -22.43
C TYR A 304 1.20 8.60 -23.71
N THR A 305 2.49 8.28 -23.63
CA THR A 305 3.44 8.27 -24.75
C THR A 305 4.15 6.91 -24.86
N THR A 306 5.05 6.75 -25.82
CA THR A 306 5.94 5.60 -25.95
C THR A 306 7.40 6.04 -25.81
N PHE A 307 8.27 5.11 -25.43
CA PHE A 307 9.71 5.32 -25.29
C PHE A 307 10.47 4.22 -26.02
N ASP A 308 11.47 4.61 -26.81
CA ASP A 308 12.39 3.69 -27.47
C ASP A 308 13.76 3.70 -26.77
N TYR A 309 14.31 2.52 -26.54
CA TYR A 309 15.65 2.37 -25.97
C TYR A 309 16.67 2.20 -27.10
N PHE A 310 17.75 2.98 -27.07
CA PHE A 310 18.84 2.90 -28.04
C PHE A 310 20.19 3.21 -27.39
N ASN A 311 21.30 2.84 -28.06
CA ASN A 311 22.67 3.16 -27.65
C ASN A 311 23.03 2.70 -26.22
N GLN A 312 22.72 1.44 -25.88
CA GLN A 312 23.19 0.82 -24.64
C GLN A 312 24.72 0.74 -24.64
N ARG A 313 25.36 1.18 -23.55
CA ARG A 313 26.82 1.14 -23.38
C ARG A 313 27.17 0.52 -22.04
N VAL A 314 28.16 -0.36 -22.04
CA VAL A 314 28.73 -0.94 -20.83
C VAL A 314 30.16 -0.42 -20.70
N THR A 315 30.43 0.27 -19.60
CA THR A 315 31.78 0.75 -19.27
C THR A 315 32.30 -0.09 -18.12
N ALA A 316 33.37 -0.85 -18.35
CA ALA A 316 34.08 -1.51 -17.26
C ALA A 316 34.73 -0.43 -16.38
N GLN A 317 34.49 -0.49 -15.07
CA GLN A 317 35.33 0.22 -14.12
C GLN A 317 36.42 -0.74 -13.68
N GLU A 318 37.68 -0.36 -13.90
CA GLU A 318 38.80 -1.07 -13.29
C GLU A 318 38.64 -0.96 -11.77
N GLY A 319 38.44 -2.10 -11.11
CA GLY A 319 38.42 -2.15 -9.66
C GLY A 319 39.78 -1.70 -9.09
N PRO A 320 39.83 -1.20 -7.84
CA PRO A 320 41.10 -0.93 -7.19
C PRO A 320 41.99 -2.20 -7.24
N PRO A 321 43.31 -2.07 -7.46
CA PRO A 321 44.20 -3.22 -7.59
C PRO A 321 44.02 -4.14 -6.40
N GLY A 322 43.56 -5.37 -6.66
CA GLY A 322 43.29 -6.36 -5.63
C GLY A 322 44.55 -6.61 -4.81
N ILE A 323 44.42 -6.61 -3.48
CA ILE A 323 45.50 -7.02 -2.58
C ILE A 323 45.80 -8.49 -2.91
N SER A 324 46.93 -8.74 -3.57
CA SER A 324 47.43 -10.10 -3.75
C SER A 324 47.70 -10.67 -2.36
N ARG A 325 46.95 -11.68 -1.96
CA ARG A 325 47.35 -12.51 -0.82
C ARG A 325 48.59 -13.28 -1.26
N SER A 326 49.75 -12.81 -0.81
CA SER A 326 50.99 -13.58 -0.74
C SER A 326 50.88 -14.65 0.33
#